data_AF-A0AAF1KPH0-F1
#
_entry.id   AF-A0AAF1KPH0-F1
#
_cell.length_a   1.000
_cell.length_b   1.000
_cell.length_c   1.000
_cell.angle_alpha   90.00
_cell.angle_beta   90.00
_cell.angle_gamma   90.00
#
_symmetry.space_group_name_H-M   'P 1'
#
loop_
_entity.id
_entity.type
_entity.pdbx_description
1 polymer ?
#
loop_
_entity_poly.entity_id
_entity_poly.type
_entity_poly.pdbx_seq_one_letter_code
_entity_poly.pdbx_strand_id
1 'polypeptide(L)'
;MACCDTHGAKPQKMRWRDGGQRPRAMVVEDATLNYPLANLALRRPTQASSVSAEEGIAADAAVNGTKQGLASFRSAVEEGAWWQVDLGRVVGIGRIQLWSAERAPLRGVAFLPVAILASADGAVWETLAALHRPYGGASTQRPAVLEFSQGVNARFLRVQGLGGGCLQFDELEAFRYVPPSRDSAVASVTLSATGPLDGIELRPRHDSGYFSVMSVILAEILHFRRAGLETVSIDDHDIFKKFKDGVRDSVLELVCDRAKWVQADPVGMTRKIPVFGARGRYSPNSMAYKTLDHAAIGYFVSRYFSPSGSVTALQQHWATKYGIDIGKAVVVCYRGTDKVTEIKPASFDDYADQIGRIANNVTSDIVVQTDQRQFLEFVSERFPGRVKFIDDIPMTTGTTVIHNLDLTDEFGLTRRDFGLRLFAMVSWLSQARALLTSSGNVGFWLALLRGHARDVYQFHPHTQALIEPDGIAIPNPPRA
;
A
#
# COMPACT_ATOMS: atom_id res chain seq x y z
N MET A 1 38.44 -70.18 -53.54
CA MET A 1 37.68 -69.36 -54.53
C MET A 1 37.75 -67.90 -54.09
N ALA A 2 37.23 -66.96 -54.90
CA ALA A 2 37.32 -65.48 -54.74
C ALA A 2 37.19 -64.96 -53.28
N CYS A 3 37.90 -63.91 -52.81
CA CYS A 3 38.06 -62.53 -53.33
C CYS A 3 36.71 -61.77 -53.30
N CYS A 4 36.55 -60.49 -52.90
CA CYS A 4 37.39 -59.37 -52.40
C CYS A 4 36.38 -58.32 -51.79
N ASP A 5 36.62 -57.15 -51.17
CA ASP A 5 37.78 -56.28 -50.77
C ASP A 5 37.21 -55.13 -49.86
N THR A 6 37.93 -54.23 -49.14
CA THR A 6 39.29 -54.16 -48.53
C THR A 6 39.34 -53.08 -47.43
N HIS A 7 40.31 -53.18 -46.50
CA HIS A 7 40.90 -52.10 -45.66
C HIS A 7 40.02 -51.37 -44.61
N GLY A 8 40.57 -50.75 -43.55
CA GLY A 8 41.95 -50.81 -43.03
C GLY A 8 42.31 -49.71 -42.00
N ALA A 9 42.86 -50.12 -40.85
CA ALA A 9 43.67 -49.35 -39.88
C ALA A 9 43.20 -47.97 -39.31
N LYS A 10 42.91 -47.95 -38.01
CA LYS A 10 43.26 -46.85 -37.07
C LYS A 10 44.70 -47.08 -36.53
N PRO A 11 45.30 -46.17 -35.73
CA PRO A 11 45.40 -44.70 -35.83
C PRO A 11 46.84 -44.19 -35.56
N GLN A 12 47.15 -42.88 -35.71
CA GLN A 12 48.15 -42.21 -34.86
C GLN A 12 48.03 -40.68 -34.76
N LYS A 13 48.87 -40.05 -33.92
CA LYS A 13 48.76 -38.68 -33.38
C LYS A 13 49.73 -37.69 -34.05
N MET A 14 49.32 -36.42 -34.23
CA MET A 14 50.13 -35.18 -34.21
C MET A 14 49.20 -33.97 -34.45
N ARG A 15 49.51 -32.69 -34.18
CA ARG A 15 50.36 -31.99 -33.17
C ARG A 15 49.90 -30.51 -33.15
N TRP A 16 50.10 -29.76 -32.05
CA TRP A 16 49.70 -28.33 -31.98
C TRP A 16 50.85 -27.35 -32.23
N ARG A 17 50.56 -26.28 -33.00
CA ARG A 17 51.02 -24.87 -32.92
C ARG A 17 50.28 -24.11 -34.04
N ASP A 18 49.32 -23.25 -33.72
CA ASP A 18 49.43 -21.86 -33.23
C ASP A 18 49.49 -20.83 -34.38
N GLY A 19 48.45 -19.98 -34.45
CA GLY A 19 48.37 -18.86 -35.39
C GLY A 19 46.91 -18.44 -35.69
N GLY A 20 46.51 -17.26 -35.24
CA GLY A 20 45.24 -16.62 -35.65
C GLY A 20 44.16 -16.50 -34.56
N GLN A 21 43.93 -15.26 -34.13
CA GLN A 21 42.74 -14.66 -33.51
C GLN A 21 41.60 -15.57 -32.98
N ARG A 22 41.25 -15.39 -31.68
CA ARG A 22 40.05 -15.99 -31.07
C ARG A 22 38.75 -15.30 -31.54
N PRO A 23 37.76 -16.01 -32.11
CA PRO A 23 36.38 -15.55 -32.15
C PRO A 23 35.77 -15.51 -30.74
N ARG A 24 34.81 -14.61 -30.50
CA ARG A 24 34.05 -14.57 -29.23
C ARG A 24 33.13 -15.78 -29.12
N ALA A 25 32.87 -16.24 -27.90
CA ALA A 25 31.70 -17.07 -27.64
C ALA A 25 30.44 -16.27 -27.98
N MET A 26 29.65 -16.76 -28.93
CA MET A 26 28.33 -16.22 -29.23
C MET A 26 27.35 -16.87 -28.26
N VAL A 27 26.61 -16.07 -27.50
CA VAL A 27 25.53 -16.58 -26.65
C VAL A 27 24.46 -17.14 -27.57
N VAL A 28 24.03 -18.37 -27.33
CA VAL A 28 22.82 -18.91 -27.94
C VAL A 28 21.66 -18.25 -27.20
N GLU A 29 21.07 -17.22 -27.80
CA GLU A 29 19.86 -16.60 -27.26
C GLU A 29 18.71 -17.60 -27.33
N ASP A 30 18.02 -17.79 -26.21
CA ASP A 30 16.90 -18.70 -26.09
C ASP A 30 15.71 -18.16 -26.91
N ALA A 31 15.35 -18.88 -27.98
CA ALA A 31 14.48 -18.42 -29.06
C ALA A 31 12.98 -18.41 -28.68
N THR A 32 12.65 -18.02 -27.45
CA THR A 32 11.32 -17.52 -27.11
C THR A 32 11.01 -16.32 -28.02
N LEU A 33 9.88 -16.35 -28.74
CA LEU A 33 9.49 -15.24 -29.63
C LEU A 33 9.04 -14.02 -28.83
N ASN A 34 9.99 -13.28 -28.26
CA ASN A 34 9.74 -12.08 -27.47
C ASN A 34 9.56 -10.82 -28.31
N TYR A 35 8.91 -10.96 -29.48
CA TYR A 35 8.30 -9.83 -30.15
C TYR A 35 7.07 -9.41 -29.32
N PRO A 36 6.88 -8.12 -29.02
CA PRO A 36 5.64 -7.66 -28.41
C PRO A 36 4.48 -7.97 -29.36
N LEU A 37 3.64 -8.94 -28.99
CA LEU A 37 2.46 -9.29 -29.78
C LEU A 37 1.61 -8.03 -29.96
N ALA A 38 1.31 -7.68 -31.22
CA ALA A 38 0.55 -6.47 -31.50
C ALA A 38 -0.85 -6.58 -30.89
N ASN A 39 -1.20 -5.63 -30.00
CA ASN A 39 -2.54 -5.52 -29.42
C ASN A 39 -3.55 -5.27 -30.56
N LEU A 40 -4.40 -6.26 -30.82
CA LEU A 40 -5.42 -6.29 -31.87
C LEU A 40 -6.53 -5.26 -31.62
N ALA A 41 -6.80 -4.95 -30.35
CA ALA A 41 -7.81 -4.01 -29.89
C ALA A 41 -7.34 -2.54 -29.97
N LEU A 42 -6.03 -2.29 -30.02
CA LEU A 42 -5.44 -0.95 -30.00
C LEU A 42 -6.05 -0.03 -31.07
N ARG A 43 -6.69 1.06 -30.62
CA ARG A 43 -7.38 2.08 -31.43
C ARG A 43 -8.43 1.51 -32.40
N ARG A 44 -9.10 0.43 -32.02
CA ARG A 44 -10.25 -0.12 -32.73
C ARG A 44 -11.54 0.63 -32.43
N PRO A 45 -12.56 0.55 -33.30
CA PRO A 45 -13.90 1.05 -33.00
C PRO A 45 -14.49 0.33 -31.78
N THR A 46 -15.13 1.11 -30.90
CA THR A 46 -15.75 0.63 -29.66
C THR A 46 -17.19 1.12 -29.53
N GLN A 47 -17.96 0.43 -28.69
CA GLN A 47 -19.34 0.77 -28.35
C GLN A 47 -19.60 0.39 -26.88
N ALA A 48 -20.61 0.99 -26.26
CA ALA A 48 -21.04 0.66 -24.90
C ALA A 48 -22.56 0.81 -24.75
N SER A 49 -23.13 0.22 -23.70
CA SER A 49 -24.52 0.48 -23.28
C SER A 49 -24.73 1.96 -22.93
N SER A 50 -23.76 2.54 -22.22
CA SER A 50 -23.74 3.94 -21.82
C SER A 50 -22.30 4.39 -21.55
N VAL A 51 -22.08 5.71 -21.44
CA VAL A 51 -20.79 6.32 -21.10
C VAL A 51 -21.04 7.40 -20.05
N SER A 52 -20.21 7.46 -19.00
CA SER A 52 -20.26 8.53 -17.99
C SER A 52 -19.88 9.87 -18.62
N ALA A 53 -20.55 10.96 -18.21
CA ALA A 53 -20.25 12.33 -18.66
C ALA A 53 -19.04 12.97 -17.93
N GLU A 54 -18.15 12.15 -17.37
CA GLU A 54 -16.91 12.59 -16.73
C GLU A 54 -15.81 12.88 -17.77
N GLU A 55 -15.07 13.97 -17.57
CA GLU A 55 -13.98 14.36 -18.47
C GLU A 55 -12.90 13.27 -18.53
N GLY A 56 -12.45 12.94 -19.75
CA GLY A 56 -11.49 11.86 -20.01
C GLY A 56 -12.09 10.46 -20.10
N ILE A 57 -13.37 10.26 -19.79
CA ILE A 57 -14.06 8.98 -20.01
C ILE A 57 -14.54 8.88 -21.46
N ALA A 58 -14.18 7.81 -22.15
CA ALA A 58 -14.74 7.46 -23.45
C ALA A 58 -14.69 5.94 -23.71
N ALA A 59 -15.46 5.46 -24.70
CA ALA A 59 -15.43 4.05 -25.08
C ALA A 59 -14.12 3.67 -25.80
N ASP A 60 -13.56 4.54 -26.62
CA ASP A 60 -12.28 4.32 -27.33
C ASP A 60 -11.05 4.57 -26.44
N ALA A 61 -11.21 5.33 -25.35
CA ALA A 61 -10.15 5.57 -24.38
C ALA A 61 -9.62 4.26 -23.75
N ALA A 62 -10.46 3.25 -23.53
CA ALA A 62 -10.03 1.95 -22.96
C ALA A 62 -9.38 0.98 -23.98
N VAL A 63 -9.03 1.45 -25.18
CA VAL A 63 -8.16 0.76 -26.15
C VAL A 63 -7.10 1.70 -26.73
N ASN A 64 -6.75 2.78 -26.01
CA ASN A 64 -5.82 3.78 -26.53
C ASN A 64 -4.34 3.40 -26.32
N GLY A 65 -4.08 2.40 -25.47
CA GLY A 65 -2.76 1.86 -25.10
C GLY A 65 -2.20 2.41 -23.78
N THR A 66 -2.75 3.53 -23.28
CA THR A 66 -2.19 4.32 -22.17
C THR A 66 -2.81 3.94 -20.83
N LYS A 67 -2.26 2.91 -20.20
CA LYS A 67 -2.68 2.41 -18.89
C LYS A 67 -2.23 3.36 -17.77
N GLN A 68 -3.17 4.08 -17.17
CA GLN A 68 -2.90 5.06 -16.10
C GLN A 68 -3.32 4.56 -14.71
N GLY A 69 -4.06 3.45 -14.65
CA GLY A 69 -4.71 2.92 -13.45
C GLY A 69 -5.95 3.73 -13.05
N LEU A 70 -6.41 4.66 -13.89
CA LEU A 70 -7.68 5.35 -13.72
C LEU A 70 -8.77 4.58 -14.48
N ALA A 71 -10.02 5.05 -14.42
CA ALA A 71 -11.02 4.61 -15.38
C ALA A 71 -10.79 5.39 -16.68
N SER A 72 -10.53 4.70 -17.78
CA SER A 72 -10.55 5.28 -19.14
C SER A 72 -11.93 5.07 -19.77
N PHE A 73 -12.55 3.92 -19.49
CA PHE A 73 -13.99 3.72 -19.71
C PHE A 73 -14.73 3.65 -18.37
N ARG A 74 -15.93 4.26 -18.35
CA ARG A 74 -16.92 4.15 -17.28
C ARG A 74 -18.34 4.28 -17.87
N SER A 75 -19.26 3.40 -17.49
CA SER A 75 -20.69 3.46 -17.84
C SER A 75 -21.48 4.41 -16.93
N ALA A 76 -22.77 4.62 -17.21
CA ALA A 76 -23.74 5.06 -16.21
C ALA A 76 -23.92 3.96 -15.12
N VAL A 77 -24.72 4.26 -14.08
CA VAL A 77 -25.17 3.24 -13.12
C VAL A 77 -26.39 2.53 -13.71
N GLU A 78 -26.21 1.28 -14.14
CA GLU A 78 -27.24 0.49 -14.83
C GLU A 78 -27.07 -1.02 -14.56
N GLU A 79 -28.08 -1.82 -14.90
CA GLU A 79 -28.06 -3.28 -14.77
C GLU A 79 -27.46 -3.92 -16.02
N GLY A 80 -26.44 -4.76 -15.87
CA GLY A 80 -25.86 -5.50 -17.00
C GLY A 80 -25.05 -4.65 -17.99
N ALA A 81 -24.56 -3.48 -17.55
CA ALA A 81 -23.74 -2.53 -18.31
C ALA A 81 -22.64 -3.21 -19.14
N TRP A 82 -22.42 -2.80 -20.39
CA TRP A 82 -21.43 -3.42 -21.26
C TRP A 82 -20.62 -2.42 -22.07
N TRP A 83 -19.41 -2.85 -22.44
CA TRP A 83 -18.51 -2.20 -23.37
C TRP A 83 -17.98 -3.24 -24.35
N GLN A 84 -17.77 -2.90 -25.61
CA GLN A 84 -17.22 -3.82 -26.62
C GLN A 84 -16.29 -3.12 -27.61
N VAL A 85 -15.41 -3.92 -28.23
CA VAL A 85 -14.48 -3.52 -29.29
C VAL A 85 -14.65 -4.40 -30.53
N ASP A 86 -14.63 -3.78 -31.72
CA ASP A 86 -14.62 -4.46 -33.03
C ASP A 86 -13.19 -4.56 -33.57
N LEU A 87 -12.63 -5.78 -33.59
CA LEU A 87 -11.29 -6.06 -34.13
C LEU A 87 -11.23 -5.94 -35.67
N GLY A 88 -12.36 -5.66 -36.32
CA GLY A 88 -12.53 -5.38 -37.75
C GLY A 88 -12.74 -6.61 -38.63
N ARG A 89 -12.39 -7.80 -38.13
CA ARG A 89 -12.65 -9.12 -38.75
C ARG A 89 -12.50 -10.21 -37.70
N VAL A 90 -13.00 -11.41 -37.98
CA VAL A 90 -12.71 -12.59 -37.16
C VAL A 90 -11.20 -12.88 -37.17
N VAL A 91 -10.62 -13.00 -35.99
CA VAL A 91 -9.19 -13.32 -35.75
C VAL A 91 -9.05 -14.31 -34.61
N GLY A 92 -8.02 -15.16 -34.68
CA GLY A 92 -7.61 -16.00 -33.56
C GLY A 92 -6.91 -15.17 -32.47
N ILE A 93 -7.43 -15.23 -31.25
CA ILE A 93 -6.98 -14.51 -30.05
C ILE A 93 -6.37 -15.52 -29.08
N GLY A 94 -5.12 -15.33 -28.68
CA GLY A 94 -4.38 -16.24 -27.79
C GLY A 94 -4.29 -15.76 -26.35
N ARG A 95 -4.37 -14.44 -26.12
CA ARG A 95 -4.39 -13.83 -24.80
C ARG A 95 -5.29 -12.60 -24.78
N ILE A 96 -6.02 -12.38 -23.70
CA ILE A 96 -6.68 -11.11 -23.37
C ILE A 96 -6.11 -10.60 -22.04
N GLN A 97 -5.93 -9.29 -21.90
CA GLN A 97 -5.61 -8.62 -20.65
C GLN A 97 -6.63 -7.51 -20.38
N LEU A 98 -7.21 -7.49 -19.19
CA LEU A 98 -8.14 -6.45 -18.74
C LEU A 98 -7.56 -5.73 -17.52
N TRP A 99 -7.32 -4.42 -17.67
CA TRP A 99 -6.61 -3.59 -16.70
C TRP A 99 -7.58 -2.79 -15.84
N SER A 100 -7.45 -2.88 -14.51
CA SER A 100 -8.39 -2.29 -13.55
C SER A 100 -8.17 -0.80 -13.29
N ALA A 101 -9.26 -0.10 -13.00
CA ALA A 101 -9.30 1.33 -12.66
C ALA A 101 -8.92 1.59 -11.17
N GLU A 102 -7.80 1.03 -10.71
CA GLU A 102 -7.35 0.99 -9.30
C GLU A 102 -7.34 2.35 -8.57
N ARG A 103 -7.08 3.43 -9.29
CA ARG A 103 -6.89 4.80 -8.81
C ARG A 103 -8.15 5.65 -8.95
N ALA A 104 -9.25 5.08 -9.48
CA ALA A 104 -10.57 5.69 -9.38
C ALA A 104 -10.83 6.03 -7.89
N PRO A 105 -11.18 7.27 -7.56
CA PRO A 105 -10.81 7.85 -6.27
C PRO A 105 -11.45 7.13 -5.08
N LEU A 106 -10.78 7.23 -3.92
CA LEU A 106 -11.06 6.67 -2.57
C LEU A 106 -12.49 6.95 -2.04
N ARG A 107 -13.51 6.49 -2.77
CA ARG A 107 -14.93 6.86 -2.64
C ARG A 107 -15.87 5.65 -2.64
N GLY A 108 -15.33 4.44 -2.42
CA GLY A 108 -16.13 3.27 -2.07
C GLY A 108 -17.00 2.69 -3.18
N VAL A 109 -16.67 2.93 -4.46
CA VAL A 109 -17.26 2.18 -5.57
C VAL A 109 -16.93 0.71 -5.36
N ALA A 110 -17.95 -0.13 -5.17
CA ALA A 110 -17.75 -1.57 -5.07
C ALA A 110 -17.28 -2.11 -6.42
N PHE A 111 -16.42 -3.13 -6.40
CA PHE A 111 -16.10 -3.88 -7.60
C PHE A 111 -17.36 -4.53 -8.15
N LEU A 112 -17.71 -4.20 -9.38
CA LEU A 112 -18.73 -4.89 -10.15
C LEU A 112 -18.08 -6.13 -10.80
N PRO A 113 -18.52 -7.35 -10.49
CA PRO A 113 -18.09 -8.55 -11.21
C PRO A 113 -18.34 -8.41 -12.72
N VAL A 114 -17.44 -8.93 -13.56
CA VAL A 114 -17.56 -8.81 -15.02
C VAL A 114 -17.41 -10.14 -15.74
N ALA A 115 -18.17 -10.34 -16.81
CA ALA A 115 -17.89 -11.35 -17.82
C ALA A 115 -17.07 -10.73 -18.96
N ILE A 116 -16.18 -11.53 -19.53
CA ILE A 116 -15.51 -11.26 -20.80
C ILE A 116 -16.13 -12.21 -21.82
N LEU A 117 -16.68 -11.64 -22.91
CA LEU A 117 -17.39 -12.37 -23.95
C LEU A 117 -16.75 -12.13 -25.31
N ALA A 118 -16.90 -13.11 -26.21
CA ALA A 118 -16.49 -13.05 -27.60
C ALA A 118 -17.67 -13.27 -28.55
N SER A 119 -17.56 -12.72 -29.76
CA SER A 119 -18.50 -12.98 -30.85
C SER A 119 -17.83 -12.87 -32.22
N ALA A 120 -18.26 -13.70 -33.18
CA ALA A 120 -17.81 -13.62 -34.57
C ALA A 120 -18.66 -12.64 -35.42
N ASP A 121 -19.93 -12.45 -35.05
CA ASP A 121 -20.94 -11.73 -35.83
C ASP A 121 -21.54 -10.50 -35.11
N GLY A 122 -21.37 -10.40 -33.80
CA GLY A 122 -21.94 -9.37 -32.92
C GLY A 122 -23.32 -9.73 -32.34
N ALA A 123 -23.90 -10.86 -32.76
CA ALA A 123 -25.23 -11.33 -32.38
C ALA A 123 -25.18 -12.52 -31.41
N VAL A 124 -24.35 -13.53 -31.69
CA VAL A 124 -24.15 -14.70 -30.82
C VAL A 124 -22.90 -14.48 -29.97
N TRP A 125 -23.04 -14.58 -28.64
CA TRP A 125 -21.98 -14.27 -27.68
C TRP A 125 -21.61 -15.48 -26.82
N GLU A 126 -20.33 -15.82 -26.79
CA GLU A 126 -19.73 -16.85 -25.94
C GLU A 126 -19.06 -16.19 -24.72
N THR A 127 -19.26 -16.72 -23.52
CA THR A 127 -18.57 -16.22 -22.30
C THR A 127 -17.23 -16.92 -22.13
N LEU A 128 -16.14 -16.17 -22.24
CA LEU A 128 -14.77 -16.69 -22.09
C LEU A 128 -14.33 -16.79 -20.63
N ALA A 129 -14.78 -15.88 -19.77
CA ALA A 129 -14.55 -15.93 -18.33
C ALA A 129 -15.58 -15.06 -17.57
N ALA A 130 -15.76 -15.36 -16.28
CA ALA A 130 -16.47 -14.52 -15.32
C ALA A 130 -15.56 -14.17 -14.13
N LEU A 131 -15.22 -12.89 -13.99
CA LEU A 131 -14.33 -12.33 -12.98
C LEU A 131 -15.14 -11.88 -11.77
N HIS A 132 -15.33 -12.79 -10.81
CA HIS A 132 -16.08 -12.54 -9.57
C HIS A 132 -15.24 -11.91 -8.44
N ARG A 133 -13.97 -11.58 -8.69
CA ARG A 133 -13.07 -10.91 -7.75
C ARG A 133 -12.35 -9.74 -8.42
N PRO A 134 -11.97 -8.69 -7.66
CA PRO A 134 -11.14 -7.61 -8.17
C PRO A 134 -9.82 -8.12 -8.75
N TYR A 135 -9.38 -7.47 -9.82
CA TYR A 135 -8.10 -7.65 -10.48
C TYR A 135 -7.34 -6.32 -10.51
N GLY A 136 -6.04 -6.38 -10.82
CA GLY A 136 -5.14 -5.22 -10.81
C GLY A 136 -5.12 -4.45 -12.12
N GLY A 137 -4.30 -3.40 -12.16
CA GLY A 137 -4.15 -2.45 -13.26
C GLY A 137 -2.75 -1.84 -13.29
N ALA A 138 -2.61 -0.60 -13.76
CA ALA A 138 -1.31 0.02 -14.03
C ALA A 138 -0.41 0.27 -12.80
N SER A 139 -0.92 0.16 -11.58
CA SER A 139 -0.17 0.33 -10.32
C SER A 139 0.34 -0.99 -9.77
N THR A 140 -0.48 -2.05 -9.77
CA THR A 140 -0.03 -3.39 -9.36
C THR A 140 0.68 -4.16 -10.48
N GLN A 141 0.55 -3.72 -11.74
CA GLN A 141 1.03 -4.42 -12.95
C GLN A 141 0.47 -5.85 -13.09
N ARG A 142 -0.76 -6.07 -12.58
CA ARG A 142 -1.43 -7.38 -12.52
C ARG A 142 -2.86 -7.32 -13.11
N PRO A 143 -3.02 -7.09 -14.43
CA PRO A 143 -4.32 -7.20 -15.09
C PRO A 143 -4.92 -8.60 -14.92
N ALA A 144 -6.23 -8.74 -15.13
CA ALA A 144 -6.81 -10.05 -15.35
C ALA A 144 -6.31 -10.59 -16.71
N VAL A 145 -5.59 -11.71 -16.70
CA VAL A 145 -5.04 -12.35 -17.91
C VAL A 145 -5.84 -13.61 -18.22
N LEU A 146 -6.29 -13.74 -19.47
CA LEU A 146 -6.91 -14.94 -20.01
C LEU A 146 -6.00 -15.47 -21.11
N GLU A 147 -5.70 -16.77 -21.12
CA GLU A 147 -4.87 -17.41 -22.14
C GLU A 147 -5.59 -18.60 -22.77
N PHE A 148 -5.50 -18.72 -24.10
CA PHE A 148 -6.26 -19.68 -24.88
C PHE A 148 -5.29 -20.57 -25.68
N SER A 149 -5.05 -21.78 -25.18
CA SER A 149 -4.06 -22.73 -25.74
C SER A 149 -4.40 -23.23 -27.15
N GLN A 150 -5.65 -23.10 -27.59
CA GLN A 150 -6.11 -23.36 -28.97
C GLN A 150 -6.54 -22.09 -29.72
N GLY A 151 -6.46 -20.93 -29.04
CA GLY A 151 -7.02 -19.66 -29.49
C GLY A 151 -8.56 -19.60 -29.42
N VAL A 152 -9.09 -18.37 -29.45
CA VAL A 152 -10.53 -18.07 -29.63
C VAL A 152 -10.70 -17.27 -30.92
N ASN A 153 -11.59 -17.69 -31.82
CA ASN A 153 -11.87 -16.98 -33.06
C ASN A 153 -13.02 -15.98 -32.86
N ALA A 154 -12.70 -14.69 -32.78
CA ALA A 154 -13.68 -13.63 -32.56
C ALA A 154 -13.42 -12.40 -33.45
N ARG A 155 -14.48 -11.67 -33.79
CA ARG A 155 -14.41 -10.30 -34.32
C ARG A 155 -14.61 -9.28 -33.22
N PHE A 156 -15.52 -9.55 -32.29
CA PHE A 156 -15.87 -8.65 -31.20
C PHE A 156 -15.45 -9.23 -29.86
N LEU A 157 -14.96 -8.38 -28.97
CA LEU A 157 -14.80 -8.68 -27.54
C LEU A 157 -15.66 -7.73 -26.73
N ARG A 158 -16.31 -8.22 -25.68
CA ARG A 158 -17.16 -7.45 -24.77
C ARG A 158 -16.74 -7.67 -23.32
N VAL A 159 -16.72 -6.60 -22.54
CA VAL A 159 -16.71 -6.63 -21.07
C VAL A 159 -18.11 -6.28 -20.60
N GLN A 160 -18.73 -7.09 -19.75
CA GLN A 160 -20.10 -6.90 -19.29
C GLN A 160 -20.21 -7.08 -17.77
N GLY A 161 -20.84 -6.13 -17.09
CA GLY A 161 -21.14 -6.20 -15.66
C GLY A 161 -22.15 -7.32 -15.35
N LEU A 162 -21.86 -8.10 -14.32
CA LEU A 162 -22.69 -9.20 -13.82
C LEU A 162 -23.52 -8.72 -12.61
N GLY A 163 -24.33 -7.68 -12.85
CA GLY A 163 -25.23 -7.08 -11.86
C GLY A 163 -25.43 -5.57 -12.08
N GLY A 164 -26.18 -4.96 -11.16
CA GLY A 164 -26.41 -3.52 -11.10
C GLY A 164 -25.20 -2.76 -10.55
N GLY A 165 -24.73 -1.78 -11.31
CA GLY A 165 -23.60 -0.96 -10.90
C GLY A 165 -23.04 -0.10 -12.02
N CYS A 166 -21.76 0.25 -11.90
CA CYS A 166 -21.04 1.04 -12.88
C CYS A 166 -19.85 0.22 -13.38
N LEU A 167 -19.86 -0.15 -14.66
CA LEU A 167 -18.74 -0.83 -15.31
C LEU A 167 -17.63 0.19 -15.54
N GLN A 168 -16.42 -0.08 -15.05
CA GLN A 168 -15.26 0.80 -15.21
C GLN A 168 -13.95 0.01 -15.30
N PHE A 169 -13.03 0.44 -16.17
CA PHE A 169 -11.69 -0.13 -16.32
C PHE A 169 -10.72 0.81 -17.07
N ASP A 170 -9.43 0.49 -17.07
CA ASP A 170 -8.33 1.31 -17.58
C ASP A 170 -8.04 1.02 -19.07
N GLU A 171 -7.91 -0.25 -19.45
CA GLU A 171 -7.61 -0.70 -20.83
C GLU A 171 -8.04 -2.17 -21.02
N LEU A 172 -8.48 -2.56 -22.23
CA LEU A 172 -8.51 -3.95 -22.68
C LEU A 172 -7.51 -4.17 -23.83
N GLU A 173 -6.69 -5.21 -23.69
CA GLU A 173 -5.70 -5.60 -24.69
C GLU A 173 -5.98 -7.03 -25.16
N ALA A 174 -5.90 -7.26 -26.47
CA ALA A 174 -6.16 -8.57 -27.08
C ALA A 174 -5.01 -8.96 -28.01
N PHE A 175 -4.43 -10.13 -27.82
CA PHE A 175 -3.22 -10.57 -28.52
C PHE A 175 -3.51 -11.76 -29.42
N ARG A 176 -2.91 -11.76 -30.62
CA ARG A 176 -3.08 -12.83 -31.62
C ARG A 176 -2.68 -14.20 -31.06
N TYR A 177 -3.48 -15.21 -31.39
CA TYR A 177 -3.08 -16.61 -31.18
C TYR A 177 -1.94 -16.97 -32.13
N VAL A 178 -0.83 -17.42 -31.55
CA VAL A 178 0.31 -17.99 -32.25
C VAL A 178 0.36 -19.47 -31.86
N PRO A 179 0.13 -20.42 -32.78
CA PRO A 179 0.30 -21.83 -32.47
C PRO A 179 1.74 -22.11 -32.00
N PRO A 180 1.96 -23.02 -31.03
CA PRO A 180 3.31 -23.49 -30.72
C PRO A 180 3.95 -24.08 -31.98
N SER A 181 5.25 -23.82 -32.17
CA SER A 181 5.99 -24.44 -33.26
C SER A 181 6.11 -25.95 -33.01
N ARG A 182 6.38 -26.75 -34.06
CA ARG A 182 6.43 -28.21 -33.95
C ARG A 182 7.55 -28.72 -33.02
N ASP A 183 8.53 -27.89 -32.70
CA ASP A 183 9.63 -28.20 -31.78
C ASP A 183 9.31 -27.82 -30.32
N SER A 184 8.29 -26.97 -30.08
CA SER A 184 7.84 -26.56 -28.73
C SER A 184 6.86 -27.56 -28.09
N ALA A 185 7.18 -28.86 -28.16
CA ALA A 185 6.28 -29.95 -27.76
C ALA A 185 6.14 -30.18 -26.23
N VAL A 186 6.41 -29.17 -25.40
CA VAL A 186 6.08 -29.15 -23.97
C VAL A 186 5.59 -27.76 -23.56
N ALA A 187 4.27 -27.60 -23.43
CA ALA A 187 3.64 -26.44 -22.80
C ALA A 187 2.57 -26.95 -21.83
N SER A 188 2.90 -26.98 -20.53
CA SER A 188 1.99 -27.44 -19.49
C SER A 188 0.84 -26.47 -19.26
N VAL A 189 -0.37 -27.00 -18.99
CA VAL A 189 -1.49 -26.20 -18.49
C VAL A 189 -1.15 -25.73 -17.08
N THR A 190 -0.60 -24.53 -16.97
CA THR A 190 -0.30 -23.89 -15.68
C THR A 190 -1.51 -23.08 -15.23
N LEU A 191 -2.55 -23.77 -14.78
CA LEU A 191 -3.47 -23.17 -13.81
C LEU A 191 -2.68 -22.94 -12.52
N SER A 192 -2.20 -21.71 -12.33
CA SER A 192 -1.53 -21.28 -11.09
C SER A 192 -2.54 -21.13 -9.93
N ALA A 193 -3.25 -22.22 -9.63
CA ALA A 193 -4.25 -22.34 -8.57
C ALA A 193 -3.78 -23.23 -7.41
N THR A 194 -2.46 -23.42 -7.29
CA THR A 194 -1.80 -24.20 -6.23
C THR A 194 -0.59 -23.46 -5.67
N GLY A 195 -0.83 -22.24 -5.16
CA GLY A 195 0.09 -21.47 -4.33
C GLY A 195 -0.63 -20.96 -3.07
N PRO A 196 0.08 -20.54 -2.01
CA PRO A 196 -0.54 -20.06 -0.78
C PRO A 196 -1.16 -18.66 -0.96
N LEU A 197 -2.40 -18.65 -1.48
CA LEU A 197 -3.24 -17.49 -1.83
C LEU A 197 -2.68 -16.58 -2.94
N ASP A 198 -3.58 -15.91 -3.65
CA ASP A 198 -3.27 -14.95 -4.73
C ASP A 198 -2.75 -13.63 -4.16
N GLY A 199 -1.53 -13.68 -3.63
CA GLY A 199 -0.87 -12.57 -2.96
C GLY A 199 -0.47 -11.44 -3.91
N ILE A 200 -0.91 -10.22 -3.62
CA ILE A 200 -0.56 -9.01 -4.36
C ILE A 200 0.69 -8.32 -3.81
N GLU A 201 1.39 -7.65 -4.72
CA GLU A 201 2.28 -6.55 -4.36
C GLU A 201 1.47 -5.26 -4.30
N LEU A 202 1.54 -4.57 -3.17
CA LEU A 202 0.90 -3.27 -3.01
C LEU A 202 1.85 -2.15 -3.45
N ARG A 203 1.35 -1.19 -4.24
CA ARG A 203 2.12 -0.02 -4.71
C ARG A 203 1.38 1.29 -4.37
N PRO A 204 1.41 1.75 -3.11
CA PRO A 204 0.62 2.90 -2.66
C PRO A 204 1.13 4.19 -3.32
N ARG A 205 0.22 5.14 -3.59
CA ARG A 205 0.58 6.40 -4.27
C ARG A 205 0.11 7.63 -3.49
N HIS A 206 0.71 7.83 -2.32
CA HIS A 206 0.48 9.00 -1.45
C HIS A 206 1.80 9.44 -0.81
N ASP A 207 2.25 10.67 -1.11
CA ASP A 207 3.54 11.19 -0.65
C ASP A 207 3.33 12.51 0.11
N SER A 208 3.34 12.43 1.43
CA SER A 208 3.08 13.56 2.34
C SER A 208 3.79 13.35 3.69
N GLY A 209 3.21 13.80 4.82
CA GLY A 209 3.80 13.56 6.14
C GLY A 209 3.82 12.07 6.53
N TYR A 210 4.84 11.63 7.26
CA TYR A 210 5.15 10.21 7.53
C TYR A 210 3.92 9.31 7.83
N PHE A 211 3.21 9.60 8.91
CA PHE A 211 2.04 8.83 9.35
C PHE A 211 0.78 9.04 8.49
N SER A 212 0.76 10.06 7.62
CA SER A 212 -0.26 10.23 6.57
C SER A 212 -0.07 9.16 5.48
N VAL A 213 1.18 8.94 5.07
CA VAL A 213 1.56 7.87 4.13
C VAL A 213 1.17 6.51 4.71
N MET A 214 1.64 6.18 5.92
CA MET A 214 1.31 4.90 6.58
C MET A 214 -0.19 4.64 6.70
N SER A 215 -1.00 5.68 6.96
CA SER A 215 -2.47 5.57 7.04
C SER A 215 -3.10 5.15 5.71
N VAL A 216 -2.54 5.57 4.56
CA VAL A 216 -3.00 5.13 3.24
C VAL A 216 -2.57 3.69 2.97
N ILE A 217 -1.34 3.29 3.32
CA ILE A 217 -0.89 1.90 3.19
C ILE A 217 -1.82 0.95 3.97
N LEU A 218 -2.16 1.29 5.22
CA LEU A 218 -3.13 0.54 6.02
C LEU A 218 -4.53 0.53 5.38
N ALA A 219 -4.99 1.64 4.82
CA ALA A 219 -6.29 1.72 4.14
C ALA A 219 -6.36 0.80 2.91
N GLU A 220 -5.28 0.75 2.11
CA GLU A 220 -5.18 -0.08 0.93
C GLU A 220 -5.07 -1.58 1.29
N ILE A 221 -4.27 -1.96 2.31
CA ILE A 221 -4.24 -3.33 2.86
C ILE A 221 -5.65 -3.79 3.26
N LEU A 222 -6.39 -2.96 3.99
CA LEU A 222 -7.77 -3.27 4.40
C LEU A 222 -8.74 -3.31 3.21
N HIS A 223 -8.51 -2.53 2.15
CA HIS A 223 -9.29 -2.58 0.91
C HIS A 223 -9.07 -3.89 0.16
N PHE A 224 -7.82 -4.27 -0.11
CA PHE A 224 -7.50 -5.51 -0.82
C PHE A 224 -7.89 -6.76 -0.01
N ARG A 225 -7.75 -6.72 1.32
CA ARG A 225 -8.26 -7.82 2.15
C ARG A 225 -9.79 -7.97 2.05
N ARG A 226 -10.54 -6.87 1.88
CA ARG A 226 -12.00 -6.91 1.59
C ARG A 226 -12.34 -7.43 0.19
N ALA A 227 -11.41 -7.34 -0.76
CA ALA A 227 -11.51 -7.96 -2.07
C ALA A 227 -11.23 -9.48 -2.07
N GLY A 228 -10.78 -10.04 -0.94
CA GLY A 228 -10.29 -11.42 -0.86
C GLY A 228 -8.88 -11.61 -1.45
N LEU A 229 -8.11 -10.52 -1.52
CA LEU A 229 -6.70 -10.49 -1.94
C LEU A 229 -5.80 -10.26 -0.72
N GLU A 230 -4.62 -10.87 -0.71
CA GLU A 230 -3.68 -10.77 0.40
C GLU A 230 -2.46 -9.92 0.02
N THR A 231 -2.10 -8.93 0.83
CA THR A 231 -0.88 -8.13 0.59
C THR A 231 0.33 -8.93 1.07
N VAL A 232 1.20 -9.35 0.15
CA VAL A 232 2.43 -10.13 0.47
C VAL A 232 3.70 -9.29 0.38
N SER A 233 3.72 -8.26 -0.47
CA SER A 233 4.78 -7.23 -0.49
C SER A 233 4.17 -5.82 -0.59
N ILE A 234 4.96 -4.81 -0.23
CA ILE A 234 4.62 -3.40 -0.34
C ILE A 234 5.84 -2.68 -0.94
N ASP A 235 5.68 -2.20 -2.16
CA ASP A 235 6.62 -1.31 -2.84
C ASP A 235 6.36 0.12 -2.36
N ASP A 236 7.25 0.63 -1.49
CA ASP A 236 7.20 1.99 -0.98
C ASP A 236 8.19 2.95 -1.67
N HIS A 237 8.76 2.60 -2.83
CA HIS A 237 9.80 3.44 -3.48
C HIS A 237 9.27 4.83 -3.89
N ASP A 238 8.06 4.89 -4.47
CA ASP A 238 7.42 6.12 -4.97
C ASP A 238 6.83 7.05 -3.89
N ILE A 239 6.96 6.70 -2.60
CA ILE A 239 6.38 7.39 -1.45
C ILE A 239 7.43 7.63 -0.36
N PHE A 240 7.08 8.36 0.71
CA PHE A 240 7.98 8.81 1.78
C PHE A 240 9.19 9.63 1.29
N LYS A 241 9.11 10.42 0.21
CA LYS A 241 10.29 11.08 -0.40
C LYS A 241 10.96 12.10 0.50
N LYS A 242 10.26 12.62 1.52
CA LYS A 242 10.82 13.48 2.58
C LYS A 242 11.63 12.71 3.65
N PHE A 243 11.68 11.38 3.60
CA PHE A 243 12.24 10.49 4.63
C PHE A 243 13.22 9.46 4.04
N LYS A 244 13.85 9.81 2.93
CA LYS A 244 14.79 9.00 2.15
C LYS A 244 15.97 9.85 1.70
N ASP A 245 17.12 9.20 1.56
CA ASP A 245 18.33 9.83 1.05
C ASP A 245 18.54 9.41 -0.41
N GLY A 246 18.25 8.14 -0.75
CA GLY A 246 18.23 7.60 -2.11
C GLY A 246 16.81 7.36 -2.66
N VAL A 247 16.63 7.53 -3.98
CA VAL A 247 15.35 7.23 -4.67
C VAL A 247 14.99 5.74 -4.69
N ARG A 248 15.95 4.86 -4.36
CA ARG A 248 15.75 3.41 -4.18
C ARG A 248 15.70 2.99 -2.71
N ASP A 249 15.65 3.94 -1.77
CA ASP A 249 15.49 3.60 -0.37
C ASP A 249 14.07 3.09 -0.13
N SER A 250 13.95 2.00 0.63
CA SER A 250 12.72 1.64 1.33
C SER A 250 12.76 2.19 2.76
N VAL A 251 11.65 2.77 3.20
CA VAL A 251 11.40 3.18 4.58
C VAL A 251 10.73 2.05 5.35
N LEU A 252 9.81 1.32 4.73
CA LEU A 252 9.19 0.14 5.35
C LEU A 252 10.20 -0.97 5.65
N GLU A 253 11.24 -1.15 4.82
CA GLU A 253 12.33 -2.09 5.11
C GLU A 253 13.18 -1.66 6.32
N LEU A 254 13.35 -0.35 6.52
CA LEU A 254 14.10 0.20 7.63
C LEU A 254 13.34 0.08 8.95
N VAL A 255 12.01 0.28 8.94
CA VAL A 255 11.23 0.43 10.18
C VAL A 255 10.27 -0.71 10.50
N CYS A 256 9.92 -1.58 9.54
CA CYS A 256 8.97 -2.68 9.75
C CYS A 256 9.62 -4.07 9.67
N ASP A 257 9.20 -4.98 10.55
CA ASP A 257 9.52 -6.41 10.45
C ASP A 257 8.73 -7.07 9.31
N ARG A 258 9.36 -7.09 8.13
CA ARG A 258 8.82 -7.73 6.92
C ARG A 258 8.64 -9.24 7.02
N ALA A 259 9.29 -9.93 7.97
CA ALA A 259 9.10 -11.38 8.14
C ALA A 259 7.67 -11.74 8.59
N LYS A 260 6.93 -10.76 9.15
CA LYS A 260 5.51 -10.93 9.51
C LYS A 260 4.55 -10.77 8.33
N TRP A 261 4.96 -10.11 7.24
CA TRP A 261 4.06 -9.82 6.10
C TRP A 261 3.51 -11.09 5.45
N VAL A 262 4.32 -12.15 5.41
CA VAL A 262 3.98 -13.47 4.81
C VAL A 262 3.42 -14.51 5.80
N GLN A 263 3.08 -14.11 7.03
CA GLN A 263 2.50 -15.02 8.02
C GLN A 263 1.03 -15.30 7.71
N ALA A 264 0.65 -16.59 7.65
CA ALA A 264 -0.73 -17.01 7.46
C ALA A 264 -1.69 -16.44 8.53
N ASP A 265 -2.95 -16.24 8.16
CA ASP A 265 -3.95 -15.70 9.09
C ASP A 265 -4.22 -16.66 10.27
N PRO A 266 -4.55 -16.12 11.45
CA PRO A 266 -5.06 -16.93 12.57
C PRO A 266 -6.30 -17.73 12.15
N VAL A 267 -6.32 -19.02 12.49
CA VAL A 267 -7.45 -19.92 12.22
C VAL A 267 -8.73 -19.32 12.81
N GLY A 268 -9.77 -19.19 11.99
CA GLY A 268 -11.05 -18.59 12.39
C GLY A 268 -11.12 -17.06 12.31
N MET A 269 -10.20 -16.37 11.61
CA MET A 269 -10.27 -14.92 11.39
C MET A 269 -11.45 -14.50 10.48
N THR A 270 -12.64 -14.43 11.06
CA THR A 270 -13.91 -14.02 10.40
C THR A 270 -14.28 -12.55 10.65
N ARG A 271 -13.35 -11.72 11.14
CA ARG A 271 -13.61 -10.33 11.53
C ARG A 271 -14.06 -9.49 10.33
N LYS A 272 -15.11 -8.68 10.52
CA LYS A 272 -15.60 -7.70 9.54
C LYS A 272 -14.52 -6.62 9.33
N ILE A 273 -13.78 -6.74 8.23
CA ILE A 273 -12.67 -5.84 7.90
C ILE A 273 -13.19 -4.39 7.78
N PRO A 274 -12.63 -3.40 8.51
CA PRO A 274 -13.19 -2.05 8.52
C PRO A 274 -13.03 -1.24 7.23
N VAL A 275 -13.68 -0.07 7.20
CA VAL A 275 -13.60 0.90 6.09
C VAL A 275 -12.84 2.14 6.53
N PHE A 276 -11.75 2.45 5.85
CA PHE A 276 -10.78 3.48 6.22
C PHE A 276 -10.78 4.64 5.20
N GLY A 277 -10.46 5.87 5.63
CA GLY A 277 -10.21 7.02 4.74
C GLY A 277 -11.29 8.10 4.78
N ALA A 278 -11.19 9.10 3.89
CA ALA A 278 -11.96 10.36 3.95
C ALA A 278 -13.49 10.26 3.75
N ARG A 279 -14.01 9.06 3.42
CA ARG A 279 -15.45 8.71 3.44
C ARG A 279 -15.74 7.41 4.20
N GLY A 280 -14.74 6.89 4.94
CA GLY A 280 -14.83 5.69 5.75
C GLY A 280 -15.22 5.96 7.20
N ARG A 281 -15.09 4.94 8.06
CA ARG A 281 -15.35 5.06 9.49
C ARG A 281 -14.20 5.73 10.25
N TYR A 282 -12.98 5.67 9.70
CA TYR A 282 -11.75 6.10 10.39
C TYR A 282 -11.02 7.21 9.64
N SER A 283 -10.80 8.31 10.36
CA SER A 283 -10.18 9.56 9.89
C SER A 283 -9.33 10.15 11.02
N PRO A 284 -8.00 10.20 10.89
CA PRO A 284 -7.10 10.66 11.96
C PRO A 284 -7.40 12.06 12.51
N ASN A 285 -7.93 12.95 11.65
CA ASN A 285 -8.21 14.35 11.96
C ASN A 285 -9.62 14.60 12.54
N SER A 286 -10.49 13.59 12.68
CA SER A 286 -11.91 13.84 13.04
C SER A 286 -12.62 12.75 13.85
N MET A 287 -11.95 11.67 14.26
CA MET A 287 -12.55 10.61 15.09
C MET A 287 -12.03 10.58 16.52
N ALA A 288 -12.87 10.13 17.45
CA ALA A 288 -12.44 9.71 18.78
C ALA A 288 -11.72 8.35 18.70
N TYR A 289 -10.44 8.26 19.05
CA TYR A 289 -9.60 7.05 18.92
C TYR A 289 -10.12 5.86 19.74
N LYS A 290 -10.95 6.10 20.76
CA LYS A 290 -11.62 5.03 21.51
C LYS A 290 -12.68 4.27 20.70
N THR A 291 -13.16 4.83 19.58
CA THR A 291 -14.09 4.16 18.65
C THR A 291 -13.39 3.37 17.53
N LEU A 292 -12.04 3.29 17.54
CA LEU A 292 -11.30 2.35 16.70
C LEU A 292 -11.67 0.92 17.07
N ASP A 293 -11.89 0.06 16.06
CA ASP A 293 -11.95 -1.38 16.26
C ASP A 293 -10.52 -1.90 16.41
N HIS A 294 -9.94 -1.66 17.59
CA HIS A 294 -8.59 -2.06 17.96
C HIS A 294 -8.35 -3.56 17.74
N ALA A 295 -9.39 -4.40 17.86
CA ALA A 295 -9.29 -5.83 17.59
C ALA A 295 -9.20 -6.14 16.09
N ALA A 296 -10.07 -5.58 15.25
CA ALA A 296 -10.04 -5.84 13.82
C ALA A 296 -8.85 -5.18 13.11
N ILE A 297 -8.50 -3.95 13.49
CA ILE A 297 -7.38 -3.18 12.88
C ILE A 297 -6.03 -3.64 13.44
N GLY A 298 -5.96 -3.92 14.75
CA GLY A 298 -4.71 -4.26 15.45
C GLY A 298 -4.00 -5.50 14.89
N TYR A 299 -4.74 -6.45 14.32
CA TYR A 299 -4.14 -7.55 13.56
C TYR A 299 -3.28 -7.03 12.38
N PHE A 300 -3.85 -6.22 11.50
CA PHE A 300 -3.13 -5.67 10.34
C PHE A 300 -1.99 -4.74 10.76
N VAL A 301 -2.17 -3.97 11.84
CA VAL A 301 -1.10 -3.15 12.42
C VAL A 301 0.06 -4.02 12.91
N SER A 302 -0.22 -5.08 13.67
CA SER A 302 0.81 -6.02 14.15
C SER A 302 1.50 -6.79 13.02
N ARG A 303 0.77 -7.15 11.95
CA ARG A 303 1.30 -7.92 10.81
C ARG A 303 2.18 -7.08 9.90
N TYR A 304 1.74 -5.88 9.51
CA TYR A 304 2.44 -5.06 8.50
C TYR A 304 3.35 -3.99 9.10
N PHE A 305 3.07 -3.53 10.32
CA PHE A 305 3.74 -2.38 10.95
C PHE A 305 4.34 -2.71 12.33
N SER A 306 4.70 -3.98 12.57
CA SER A 306 5.59 -4.34 13.69
C SER A 306 6.96 -3.66 13.53
N PRO A 307 7.57 -3.11 14.60
CA PRO A 307 8.93 -2.58 14.56
C PRO A 307 9.99 -3.56 14.04
N SER A 308 10.92 -3.03 13.22
CA SER A 308 12.15 -3.73 12.81
C SER A 308 13.18 -3.81 13.96
N GLY A 309 14.21 -4.67 13.78
CA GLY A 309 15.34 -4.75 14.73
C GLY A 309 16.06 -3.41 14.93
N SER A 310 16.23 -2.62 13.86
CA SER A 310 16.82 -1.27 13.91
C SER A 310 15.99 -0.31 14.77
N VAL A 311 14.66 -0.40 14.68
CA VAL A 311 13.75 0.37 15.54
C VAL A 311 13.89 -0.06 17.00
N THR A 312 13.82 -1.36 17.30
CA THR A 312 13.89 -1.83 18.70
C THR A 312 15.24 -1.51 19.35
N ALA A 313 16.34 -1.53 18.59
CA ALA A 313 17.66 -1.14 19.09
C ALA A 313 17.72 0.35 19.45
N LEU A 314 17.16 1.24 18.61
CA LEU A 314 17.07 2.67 18.90
C LEU A 314 16.19 2.96 20.13
N GLN A 315 15.08 2.23 20.29
CA GLN A 315 14.22 2.33 21.47
C GLN A 315 14.93 1.91 22.76
N GLN A 316 15.70 0.82 22.72
CA GLN A 316 16.50 0.36 23.87
C GLN A 316 17.64 1.34 24.20
N HIS A 317 18.26 1.95 23.19
CA HIS A 317 19.22 3.03 23.37
C HIS A 317 18.58 4.23 24.08
N TRP A 318 17.42 4.70 23.63
CA TRP A 318 16.70 5.81 24.26
C TRP A 318 16.21 5.52 25.68
N ALA A 319 15.69 4.32 25.94
CA ALA A 319 15.31 3.89 27.28
C ALA A 319 16.48 4.03 28.27
N THR A 320 17.69 3.72 27.80
CA THR A 320 18.94 3.85 28.56
C THR A 320 19.41 5.31 28.65
N LYS A 321 19.49 6.03 27.51
CA LYS A 321 20.00 7.41 27.40
C LYS A 321 19.23 8.40 28.28
N TYR A 322 17.89 8.29 28.30
CA TYR A 322 17.01 9.21 29.04
C TYR A 322 16.48 8.61 30.35
N GLY A 323 16.82 7.36 30.67
CA GLY A 323 16.30 6.65 31.86
C GLY A 323 14.77 6.57 31.89
N ILE A 324 14.14 6.21 30.77
CA ILE A 324 12.67 6.16 30.62
C ILE A 324 12.18 4.72 30.69
N ASP A 325 11.42 4.39 31.73
CA ASP A 325 10.57 3.19 31.77
C ASP A 325 9.22 3.53 31.12
N ILE A 326 9.12 3.28 29.81
CA ILE A 326 7.94 3.66 29.04
C ILE A 326 6.66 2.99 29.55
N GLY A 327 6.74 1.73 30.01
CA GLY A 327 5.60 0.97 30.51
C GLY A 327 5.00 1.55 31.81
N LYS A 328 5.74 2.42 32.50
CA LYS A 328 5.27 3.20 33.65
C LYS A 328 4.91 4.65 33.29
N ALA A 329 5.55 5.26 32.29
CA ALA A 329 5.44 6.68 31.97
C ALA A 329 4.04 7.15 31.53
N VAL A 330 3.72 8.41 31.84
CA VAL A 330 2.63 9.18 31.20
C VAL A 330 3.22 9.92 30.01
N VAL A 331 2.80 9.57 28.80
CA VAL A 331 3.27 10.24 27.58
C VAL A 331 2.34 11.38 27.19
N VAL A 332 2.93 12.51 26.80
CA VAL A 332 2.25 13.71 26.34
C VAL A 332 2.73 14.03 24.92
N CYS A 333 1.85 13.89 23.93
CA CYS A 333 2.16 14.19 22.53
C CYS A 333 1.36 15.39 22.05
N TYR A 334 1.98 16.56 22.15
CA TYR A 334 1.46 17.85 21.67
C TYR A 334 1.88 18.10 20.21
N ARG A 335 1.14 18.98 19.51
CA ARG A 335 1.44 19.40 18.13
C ARG A 335 1.09 20.88 17.96
N GLY A 336 2.09 21.72 17.71
CA GLY A 336 1.99 23.17 17.75
C GLY A 336 2.37 23.92 16.47
N THR A 337 3.03 23.29 15.49
CA THR A 337 3.55 24.01 14.32
C THR A 337 2.63 23.91 13.10
N ASP A 338 2.74 22.84 12.32
CA ASP A 338 2.31 22.78 10.91
C ASP A 338 0.79 22.78 10.68
N LYS A 339 0.01 22.32 11.67
CA LYS A 339 -1.44 22.09 11.54
C LYS A 339 -2.32 23.06 12.33
N VAL A 340 -1.79 24.13 12.90
CA VAL A 340 -2.64 25.21 13.49
C VAL A 340 -3.63 25.79 12.46
N THR A 341 -3.29 25.71 11.18
CA THR A 341 -4.12 26.06 10.01
C THR A 341 -5.22 25.05 9.68
N GLU A 342 -5.10 23.78 10.09
CA GLU A 342 -6.11 22.72 9.89
C GLU A 342 -6.95 22.48 11.16
N ILE A 343 -6.31 22.52 12.32
CA ILE A 343 -6.82 22.11 13.63
C ILE A 343 -6.16 23.02 14.69
N LYS A 344 -6.94 23.85 15.38
CA LYS A 344 -6.42 24.65 16.50
C LYS A 344 -6.15 23.72 17.71
N PRO A 345 -4.92 23.66 18.26
CA PRO A 345 -4.64 22.88 19.46
C PRO A 345 -5.33 23.47 20.69
N ALA A 346 -5.67 22.61 21.67
CA ALA A 346 -6.07 23.03 23.01
C ALA A 346 -4.93 23.80 23.70
N SER A 347 -5.22 24.61 24.72
CA SER A 347 -4.22 25.50 25.31
C SER A 347 -3.14 24.73 26.07
N PHE A 348 -2.01 25.40 26.32
CA PHE A 348 -0.94 24.87 27.16
C PHE A 348 -1.47 24.55 28.57
N ASP A 349 -2.31 25.42 29.14
CA ASP A 349 -2.95 25.23 30.44
C ASP A 349 -3.93 24.05 30.46
N ASP A 350 -4.78 23.90 29.43
CA ASP A 350 -5.66 22.72 29.28
C ASP A 350 -4.81 21.43 29.34
N TYR A 351 -3.69 21.40 28.61
CA TYR A 351 -2.77 20.27 28.66
C TYR A 351 -2.16 20.09 30.06
N ALA A 352 -1.65 21.14 30.71
CA ALA A 352 -1.07 21.04 32.05
C ALA A 352 -2.05 20.50 33.09
N ASP A 353 -3.31 20.94 33.09
CA ASP A 353 -4.33 20.46 34.02
C ASP A 353 -4.64 18.97 33.78
N GLN A 354 -4.68 18.52 32.52
CA GLN A 354 -4.85 17.10 32.22
C GLN A 354 -3.60 16.27 32.54
N ILE A 355 -2.40 16.80 32.32
CA ILE A 355 -1.13 16.17 32.74
C ILE A 355 -1.13 16.00 34.26
N GLY A 356 -1.50 17.03 35.02
CA GLY A 356 -1.61 16.96 36.47
C GLY A 356 -2.63 15.91 36.93
N ARG A 357 -3.84 15.92 36.34
CA ARG A 357 -4.89 14.92 36.67
C ARG A 357 -4.45 13.49 36.37
N ILE A 358 -3.76 13.24 35.25
CA ILE A 358 -3.32 11.89 34.86
C ILE A 358 -2.10 11.47 35.69
N ALA A 359 -1.06 12.31 35.74
CA ALA A 359 0.23 12.01 36.38
C ALA A 359 0.22 12.13 37.92
N ASN A 360 -0.86 12.57 38.55
CA ASN A 360 -1.05 12.42 40.00
C ASN A 360 -1.72 11.08 40.37
N ASN A 361 -2.42 10.44 39.42
CA ASN A 361 -3.01 9.11 39.60
C ASN A 361 -2.05 7.94 39.28
N VAL A 362 -0.89 8.23 38.69
CA VAL A 362 0.21 7.27 38.47
C VAL A 362 1.56 7.92 38.80
N THR A 363 2.32 7.31 39.71
CA THR A 363 3.60 7.81 40.24
C THR A 363 4.73 7.60 39.23
N SER A 364 4.68 8.36 38.14
CA SER A 364 5.41 8.10 36.91
C SER A 364 6.13 9.33 36.35
N ASP A 365 7.13 9.10 35.50
CA ASP A 365 7.69 10.14 34.63
C ASP A 365 6.63 10.69 33.66
N ILE A 366 6.75 11.96 33.32
CA ILE A 366 5.97 12.65 32.28
C ILE A 366 6.87 12.76 31.04
N VAL A 367 6.64 11.93 30.05
CA VAL A 367 7.43 11.92 28.80
C VAL A 367 6.76 12.83 27.78
N VAL A 368 7.31 14.03 27.62
CA VAL A 368 6.79 15.05 26.69
C VAL A 368 7.46 14.89 25.34
N GLN A 369 6.65 14.82 24.29
CA GLN A 369 7.09 14.92 22.90
C GLN A 369 6.25 15.95 22.16
N THR A 370 6.93 16.86 21.47
CA THR A 370 6.34 18.03 20.80
C THR A 370 7.23 18.40 19.62
N ASP A 371 6.64 19.04 18.61
CA ASP A 371 7.35 19.77 17.55
C ASP A 371 7.72 21.20 17.99
N GLN A 372 6.93 21.78 18.90
CA GLN A 372 7.09 23.14 19.43
C GLN A 372 7.81 23.13 20.79
N ARG A 373 9.02 23.72 20.85
CA ARG A 373 9.86 23.75 22.08
C ARG A 373 9.18 24.44 23.27
N GLN A 374 8.43 25.52 23.05
CA GLN A 374 7.79 26.29 24.12
C GLN A 374 6.83 25.44 24.98
N PHE A 375 6.23 24.39 24.41
CA PHE A 375 5.38 23.47 25.17
C PHE A 375 6.19 22.58 26.14
N LEU A 376 7.37 22.11 25.72
CA LEU A 376 8.26 21.32 26.57
C LEU A 376 8.77 22.16 27.75
N GLU A 377 9.16 23.41 27.49
CA GLU A 377 9.64 24.37 28.50
C GLU A 377 8.53 24.63 29.55
N PHE A 378 7.33 25.01 29.09
CA PHE A 378 6.15 25.24 29.95
C PHE A 378 5.78 24.02 30.82
N VAL A 379 5.74 22.81 30.26
CA VAL A 379 5.42 21.59 31.03
C VAL A 379 6.56 21.25 32.02
N SER A 380 7.81 21.54 31.67
CA SER A 380 8.97 21.33 32.57
C SER A 380 8.96 22.27 33.77
N GLU A 381 8.59 23.54 33.57
CA GLU A 381 8.38 24.50 34.66
C GLU A 381 7.20 24.11 35.56
N ARG A 382 6.12 23.58 34.97
CA ARG A 382 4.91 23.17 35.70
C ARG A 382 5.08 21.88 36.51
N PHE A 383 5.96 20.97 36.07
CA PHE A 383 6.20 19.66 36.68
C PHE A 383 7.69 19.38 36.92
N PRO A 384 8.37 20.19 37.75
CA PRO A 384 9.82 20.14 37.92
C PRO A 384 10.30 18.76 38.41
N GLY A 385 11.38 18.27 37.80
CA GLY A 385 11.98 16.97 38.12
C GLY A 385 11.19 15.73 37.65
N ARG A 386 10.01 15.89 37.04
CA ARG A 386 9.19 14.77 36.51
C ARG A 386 9.19 14.66 34.99
N VAL A 387 9.63 15.69 34.27
CA VAL A 387 9.57 15.73 32.80
C VAL A 387 10.82 15.12 32.17
N LYS A 388 10.60 14.27 31.16
CA LYS A 388 11.62 13.68 30.28
C LYS A 388 11.19 13.86 28.82
N PHE A 389 12.13 13.87 27.87
CA PHE A 389 11.86 14.01 26.45
C PHE A 389 12.97 13.34 25.62
N ILE A 390 12.73 13.15 24.31
CA ILE A 390 13.69 12.57 23.38
C ILE A 390 14.34 13.71 22.58
N ASP A 391 15.55 14.14 22.96
CA ASP A 391 16.32 15.18 22.24
C ASP A 391 16.79 14.75 20.84
N ASP A 392 16.79 13.43 20.56
CA ASP A 392 17.08 12.85 19.24
C ASP A 392 15.96 13.12 18.20
N ILE A 393 14.83 13.69 18.61
CA ILE A 393 13.77 14.15 17.72
C ILE A 393 13.84 15.68 17.68
N PRO A 394 14.15 16.29 16.52
CA PRO A 394 14.26 17.75 16.44
C PRO A 394 12.98 18.48 16.86
N MET A 395 13.14 19.63 17.51
CA MET A 395 12.05 20.50 17.99
C MET A 395 12.35 21.94 17.61
N THR A 396 11.39 22.63 17.02
CA THR A 396 11.54 24.00 16.51
C THR A 396 11.09 25.03 17.54
N THR A 397 11.61 26.25 17.42
CA THR A 397 11.14 27.42 18.18
C THR A 397 10.13 28.21 17.35
N GLY A 398 8.90 28.37 17.87
CA GLY A 398 7.82 29.07 17.17
C GLY A 398 7.00 28.14 16.27
N THR A 399 6.57 28.62 15.10
CA THR A 399 5.66 27.91 14.17
C THR A 399 6.37 27.26 12.98
N THR A 400 7.70 27.26 12.94
CA THR A 400 8.47 26.79 11.78
C THR A 400 8.31 25.29 11.56
N VAL A 401 8.01 24.88 10.32
CA VAL A 401 7.65 23.49 10.01
C VAL A 401 8.90 22.65 9.77
N ILE A 402 9.11 21.65 10.62
CA ILE A 402 10.25 20.70 10.61
C ILE A 402 10.49 20.00 9.25
N HIS A 403 9.46 19.83 8.43
CA HIS A 403 9.55 19.22 7.08
C HIS A 403 10.04 20.17 5.97
N ASN A 404 10.43 21.39 6.34
CA ASN A 404 11.00 22.42 5.45
C ASN A 404 12.40 22.90 5.91
N LEU A 405 12.92 22.38 7.02
CA LEU A 405 14.27 22.66 7.52
C LEU A 405 15.30 21.74 6.83
N ASP A 406 16.56 22.16 6.77
CA ASP A 406 17.63 21.22 6.39
C ASP A 406 18.10 20.44 7.62
N LEU A 407 17.58 19.22 7.73
CA LEU A 407 17.89 18.29 8.83
C LEU A 407 19.39 17.97 8.93
N THR A 408 20.13 18.11 7.83
CA THR A 408 21.57 17.88 7.76
C THR A 408 22.34 18.99 8.46
N ASP A 409 22.06 20.25 8.08
CA ASP A 409 22.80 21.41 8.57
C ASP A 409 22.36 21.85 9.98
N GLU A 410 21.06 21.71 10.31
CA GLU A 410 20.53 22.15 11.62
C GLU A 410 20.64 21.08 12.71
N PHE A 411 20.63 19.79 12.35
CA PHE A 411 20.56 18.68 13.33
C PHE A 411 21.54 17.54 13.08
N GLY A 412 22.31 17.54 11.98
CA GLY A 412 23.22 16.45 11.63
C GLY A 412 22.51 15.14 11.24
N LEU A 413 21.25 15.21 10.82
CA LEU A 413 20.40 14.04 10.53
C LEU A 413 20.11 13.89 9.04
N THR A 414 20.25 12.68 8.52
CA THR A 414 19.73 12.36 7.19
C THR A 414 18.20 12.24 7.22
N ARG A 415 17.56 12.26 6.04
CA ARG A 415 16.10 12.10 5.93
C ARG A 415 15.69 10.68 6.30
N ARG A 416 16.53 9.70 5.94
CA ARG A 416 16.38 8.29 6.33
C ARG A 416 16.44 8.12 7.86
N ASP A 417 17.41 8.75 8.52
CA ASP A 417 17.55 8.72 9.99
C ASP A 417 16.36 9.38 10.69
N PHE A 418 15.90 10.54 10.20
CA PHE A 418 14.69 11.18 10.73
C PHE A 418 13.45 10.30 10.55
N GLY A 419 13.32 9.60 9.41
CA GLY A 419 12.27 8.60 9.18
C GLY A 419 12.30 7.43 10.17
N LEU A 420 13.48 6.87 10.45
CA LEU A 420 13.67 5.84 11.47
C LEU A 420 13.30 6.35 12.86
N ARG A 421 13.82 7.51 13.26
CA ARG A 421 13.58 8.15 14.55
C ARG A 421 12.10 8.42 14.78
N LEU A 422 11.38 8.96 13.78
CA LEU A 422 9.93 9.23 13.87
C LEU A 422 9.11 7.95 14.14
N PHE A 423 9.37 6.86 13.42
CA PHE A 423 8.64 5.61 13.66
C PHE A 423 9.03 4.95 14.98
N ALA A 424 10.33 4.96 15.33
CA ALA A 424 10.80 4.44 16.61
C ALA A 424 10.17 5.19 17.79
N MET A 425 10.06 6.51 17.70
CA MET A 425 9.41 7.36 18.68
C MET A 425 7.94 6.96 18.85
N VAL A 426 7.12 6.99 17.79
CA VAL A 426 5.68 6.71 17.91
C VAL A 426 5.42 5.26 18.36
N SER A 427 6.14 4.27 17.84
CA SER A 427 5.95 2.87 18.24
C SER A 427 6.43 2.60 19.68
N TRP A 428 7.40 3.34 20.21
CA TRP A 428 7.80 3.26 21.63
C TRP A 428 6.78 3.95 22.53
N LEU A 429 6.47 5.22 22.24
CA LEU A 429 5.54 6.04 23.01
C LEU A 429 4.13 5.41 23.08
N SER A 430 3.70 4.65 22.07
CA SER A 430 2.42 3.91 22.09
C SER A 430 2.28 2.91 23.27
N GLN A 431 3.40 2.44 23.83
CA GLN A 431 3.48 1.45 24.91
C GLN A 431 3.30 2.06 26.31
N ALA A 432 3.06 3.38 26.42
CA ALA A 432 3.00 4.12 27.68
C ALA A 432 1.95 3.61 28.68
N ARG A 433 2.14 3.86 29.98
CA ARG A 433 1.09 3.62 31.00
C ARG A 433 -0.18 4.40 30.66
N ALA A 434 -0.04 5.66 30.23
CA ALA A 434 -1.12 6.50 29.73
C ALA A 434 -0.62 7.40 28.58
N LEU A 435 -1.53 7.77 27.67
CA LEU A 435 -1.29 8.69 26.55
C LEU A 435 -2.21 9.91 26.67
N LEU A 436 -1.65 11.13 26.63
CA LEU A 436 -2.39 12.37 26.38
C LEU A 436 -1.95 12.94 25.02
N THR A 437 -2.88 13.17 24.10
CA THR A 437 -2.52 13.66 22.75
C THR A 437 -3.64 14.44 22.04
N SER A 438 -3.31 15.10 20.94
CA SER A 438 -4.25 15.76 20.04
C SER A 438 -4.76 14.83 18.93
N SER A 439 -5.82 15.29 18.27
CA SER A 439 -6.36 14.65 17.08
C SER A 439 -5.47 14.93 15.85
N GLY A 440 -5.07 13.88 15.13
CA GLY A 440 -4.20 13.94 13.94
C GLY A 440 -3.27 12.74 13.81
N ASN A 441 -2.59 12.62 12.67
CA ASN A 441 -1.86 11.41 12.24
C ASN A 441 -0.90 10.79 13.29
N VAL A 442 -0.22 11.59 14.13
CA VAL A 442 0.68 11.05 15.18
C VAL A 442 -0.11 10.42 16.33
N GLY A 443 -1.06 11.16 16.93
CA GLY A 443 -1.92 10.63 17.99
C GLY A 443 -2.73 9.41 17.54
N PHE A 444 -3.14 9.41 16.27
CA PHE A 444 -3.83 8.28 15.66
C PHE A 444 -2.95 7.03 15.53
N TRP A 445 -1.67 7.18 15.14
CA TRP A 445 -0.74 6.04 15.08
C TRP A 445 -0.25 5.58 16.46
N LEU A 446 -0.18 6.47 17.46
CA LEU A 446 -0.04 6.06 18.87
C LEU A 446 -1.19 5.14 19.29
N ALA A 447 -2.43 5.51 18.97
CA ALA A 447 -3.61 4.70 19.28
C ALA A 447 -3.64 3.36 18.53
N LEU A 448 -3.26 3.34 17.24
CA LEU A 448 -3.18 2.11 16.45
C LEU A 448 -2.12 1.12 16.97
N LEU A 449 -0.89 1.60 17.19
CA LEU A 449 0.23 0.75 17.61
C LEU A 449 0.07 0.24 19.04
N ARG A 450 -0.64 0.99 19.90
CA ARG A 450 -1.06 0.57 21.25
C ARG A 450 -2.05 -0.59 21.23
N GLY A 451 -2.87 -0.72 20.19
CA GLY A 451 -3.87 -1.79 20.06
C GLY A 451 -4.99 -1.77 21.12
N HIS A 452 -5.16 -0.68 21.88
CA HIS A 452 -6.31 -0.48 22.77
C HIS A 452 -6.54 0.98 23.16
N ALA A 453 -7.80 1.31 23.48
CA ALA A 453 -8.23 2.62 23.96
C ALA A 453 -7.94 2.92 25.45
N ARG A 454 -7.47 1.92 26.24
CA ARG A 454 -7.25 2.08 27.68
C ARG A 454 -6.19 3.14 27.97
N ASP A 455 -6.55 4.08 28.84
CA ASP A 455 -5.73 5.24 29.24
C ASP A 455 -5.22 6.07 28.04
N VAL A 456 -6.07 6.22 27.03
CA VAL A 456 -5.87 7.16 25.92
C VAL A 456 -6.80 8.35 26.10
N TYR A 457 -6.20 9.50 26.41
CA TYR A 457 -6.84 10.79 26.62
C TYR A 457 -6.59 11.64 25.38
N GLN A 458 -7.65 12.09 24.70
CA GLN A 458 -7.53 12.75 23.39
C GLN A 458 -8.25 14.10 23.36
N PHE A 459 -7.55 15.18 23.01
CA PHE A 459 -8.20 16.45 22.70
C PHE A 459 -8.87 16.40 21.32
N HIS A 460 -10.19 16.62 21.29
CA HIS A 460 -11.01 16.63 20.06
C HIS A 460 -10.67 17.85 19.17
N PRO A 461 -10.55 17.71 17.83
CA PRO A 461 -9.91 18.71 16.99
C PRO A 461 -10.73 19.99 16.81
N HIS A 462 -12.07 19.87 16.87
CA HIS A 462 -12.98 20.97 16.55
C HIS A 462 -13.60 21.65 17.77
N THR A 463 -13.63 20.96 18.92
CA THR A 463 -14.24 21.49 20.17
C THR A 463 -13.23 21.69 21.29
N GLN A 464 -12.00 21.19 21.14
CA GLN A 464 -10.94 21.22 22.16
C GLN A 464 -11.33 20.55 23.50
N ALA A 465 -12.48 19.87 23.56
CA ALA A 465 -12.90 19.06 24.68
C ALA A 465 -12.05 17.79 24.78
N LEU A 466 -11.78 17.35 26.00
CA LEU A 466 -11.10 16.08 26.23
C LEU A 466 -12.06 14.91 26.05
N ILE A 467 -11.64 13.94 25.24
CA ILE A 467 -12.23 12.62 25.13
C ILE A 467 -11.53 11.72 26.14
N GLU A 468 -12.23 11.42 27.22
CA GLU A 468 -11.80 10.50 28.28
C GLU A 468 -11.80 9.03 27.77
N PRO A 469 -10.89 8.18 28.27
CA PRO A 469 -10.92 6.75 28.02
C PRO A 469 -12.19 6.11 28.59
N ASP A 470 -12.65 5.01 27.98
CA ASP A 470 -13.86 4.32 28.45
C ASP A 470 -13.61 3.60 29.78
N GLY A 471 -14.34 3.99 30.82
CA GLY A 471 -14.39 3.32 32.11
C GLY A 471 -14.11 4.19 33.34
N ILE A 472 -13.60 5.41 33.20
CA ILE A 472 -13.35 6.31 34.35
C ILE A 472 -13.85 7.73 34.05
N ALA A 473 -14.97 8.10 34.66
CA ALA A 473 -15.36 9.50 34.81
C ALA A 473 -14.69 10.06 36.07
N ILE A 474 -13.48 10.63 35.94
CA ILE A 474 -12.89 11.41 37.03
C ILE A 474 -13.66 12.73 37.10
N PRO A 475 -14.27 13.11 38.24
CA PRO A 475 -15.05 14.34 38.32
C PRO A 475 -14.16 15.56 38.03
N ASN A 476 -14.69 16.51 37.27
CA ASN A 476 -14.04 17.80 37.07
C ASN A 476 -13.76 18.45 38.44
N PRO A 477 -12.59 19.07 38.66
CA PRO A 477 -12.38 19.91 39.83
C PRO A 477 -13.40 21.06 39.81
N PRO A 478 -13.83 21.56 40.98
CA PRO A 478 -14.68 22.74 41.05
C PRO A 478 -13.94 23.93 40.42
N ARG A 479 -14.63 24.67 39.56
CA ARG A 479 -14.12 25.97 39.09
C ARG A 479 -14.06 26.93 40.28
N ALA A 480 -12.90 27.54 40.47
CA ALA A 480 -12.72 28.72 41.32
C ALA A 480 -13.15 29.99 40.57
#